data_AF-A0A7J5ES82-F1
#
_entry.id   AF-A0A7J5ES82-F1
#
_cell.length_a   1.000
_cell.length_b   1.000
_cell.length_c   1.000
_cell.angle_alpha   90.00
_cell.angle_beta   90.00
_cell.angle_gamma   90.00
#
_symmetry.space_group_name_H-M   'P 1'
#
loop_
_entity.id
_entity.type
_entity.pdbx_description
1 polymer ?
#
loop_
_entity_poly.entity_id
_entity_poly.type
_entity_poly.pdbx_seq_one_letter_code
_entity_poly.pdbx_strand_id
1 'polypeptide(L)'
;MYHPSRDEFVTAAAQGNLIPVYRELCADADTPVSAYAALGGGDYSFLLESVVGGATWAAYSFVGVAPRAVITCRGGQAHATWFDVEGGGAPRTAEWP
;
A
#
# COMPACT_ATOMS: atom_id res chain seq x y z
N MET A 1 -13.06 5.74 -13.25
CA MET A 1 -12.39 7.06 -13.31
C MET A 1 -11.40 7.12 -12.15
N TYR A 2 -10.28 7.81 -12.29
CA TYR A 2 -9.34 8.01 -11.16
C TYR A 2 -9.75 9.26 -10.38
N HIS A 3 -9.57 9.20 -9.06
CA HIS A 3 -9.83 10.28 -8.12
C HIS A 3 -8.59 10.50 -7.25
N PRO A 4 -8.20 11.75 -6.96
CA PRO A 4 -8.72 12.97 -7.59
C PRO A 4 -8.43 13.03 -9.10
N SER A 5 -9.17 13.86 -9.82
CA SER A 5 -8.81 14.24 -11.20
C SER A 5 -7.45 14.95 -11.20
N ARG A 6 -6.84 15.10 -12.38
CA ARG A 6 -5.52 15.74 -12.50
C ARG A 6 -5.50 17.16 -11.92
N ASP A 7 -6.51 17.96 -12.19
CA ASP A 7 -6.55 19.35 -11.75
C ASP A 7 -6.78 19.45 -10.23
N GLU A 8 -7.60 18.55 -9.68
CA GLU A 8 -7.79 18.39 -8.24
C GLU A 8 -6.51 17.91 -7.54
N PHE A 9 -5.78 16.97 -8.15
CA PHE A 9 -4.48 16.50 -7.66
C PHE A 9 -3.48 17.66 -7.57
N VAL A 10 -3.34 18.45 -8.65
CA VAL A 10 -2.43 19.61 -8.69
C VAL A 10 -2.80 20.63 -7.61
N THR A 11 -4.11 20.84 -7.40
CA THR A 11 -4.60 21.75 -6.35
C THR A 11 -4.28 21.21 -4.95
N ALA A 12 -4.51 19.92 -4.70
CA ALA A 12 -4.24 19.27 -3.41
C ALA A 12 -2.72 19.20 -3.11
N ALA A 13 -1.89 19.02 -4.13
CA ALA A 13 -0.43 18.97 -4.01
C ALA A 13 0.19 20.29 -3.51
N ALA A 14 -0.52 21.42 -3.63
CA ALA A 14 -0.10 22.67 -3.03
C ALA A 14 -0.26 22.68 -1.48
N GLN A 15 -1.03 21.75 -0.92
CA GLN A 15 -1.36 21.70 0.52
C GLN A 15 -0.56 20.64 1.29
N GLY A 16 0.06 19.66 0.60
CA GLY A 16 0.80 18.57 1.22
C GLY A 16 1.52 17.69 0.21
N ASN A 17 2.27 16.70 0.70
CA ASN A 17 3.11 15.82 -0.12
C ASN A 17 2.61 14.37 -0.22
N LEU A 18 1.43 14.08 0.32
CA LEU A 18 0.78 12.77 0.24
C LEU A 18 -0.67 12.95 -0.23
N ILE A 19 -0.93 12.56 -1.48
CA ILE A 19 -2.24 12.68 -2.12
C ILE A 19 -2.60 11.30 -2.66
N PRO A 20 -3.61 10.61 -2.09
CA PRO A 20 -4.00 9.28 -2.57
C PRO A 20 -4.71 9.40 -3.90
N VAL A 21 -4.16 8.76 -4.93
CA VAL A 21 -4.83 8.57 -6.22
C VAL A 21 -5.42 7.17 -6.26
N TYR A 22 -6.73 7.07 -6.41
CA TYR A 22 -7.46 5.82 -6.33
C TYR A 22 -8.54 5.72 -7.42
N ARG A 23 -9.11 4.54 -7.56
CA ARG A 23 -10.36 4.33 -8.30
C ARG A 23 -11.15 3.24 -7.60
N GLU A 24 -12.47 3.37 -7.65
CA GLU A 24 -13.36 2.31 -7.18
C GLU A 24 -13.63 1.32 -8.32
N LEU A 25 -13.67 0.04 -7.95
CA LEU A 25 -13.88 -1.08 -8.86
C LEU A 25 -14.99 -1.97 -8.28
N CYS A 26 -15.83 -2.54 -9.14
CA CYS A 26 -16.75 -3.60 -8.75
C CYS A 26 -15.93 -4.87 -8.49
N ALA A 27 -16.13 -5.46 -7.32
CA ALA A 27 -15.37 -6.62 -6.83
C ALA A 27 -16.32 -7.66 -6.22
N ASP A 28 -17.58 -7.72 -6.69
CA ASP A 28 -18.64 -8.57 -6.13
C ASP A 28 -18.31 -10.07 -6.19
N ALA A 29 -17.45 -10.46 -7.13
CA ALA A 29 -16.97 -11.83 -7.30
C ALA A 29 -15.68 -12.12 -6.51
N ASP A 30 -15.09 -11.10 -5.88
CA ASP A 30 -13.84 -11.22 -5.14
C ASP A 30 -14.09 -11.31 -3.64
N THR A 31 -13.31 -12.18 -3.00
CA THR A 31 -13.07 -12.15 -1.56
C THR A 31 -11.78 -11.39 -1.30
N PRO A 32 -11.52 -10.90 -0.07
CA PRO A 32 -10.24 -10.28 0.27
C PRO A 32 -9.02 -11.13 -0.13
N VAL A 33 -9.12 -12.45 0.03
CA VAL A 33 -8.07 -13.41 -0.36
C VAL A 33 -7.90 -13.50 -1.88
N SER A 34 -8.99 -13.56 -2.66
CA SER A 34 -8.88 -13.61 -4.13
C SER A 34 -8.35 -12.29 -4.69
N ALA A 35 -8.76 -11.15 -4.13
CA ALA A 35 -8.23 -9.84 -4.49
C ALA A 35 -6.72 -9.74 -4.18
N TYR A 36 -6.27 -10.23 -3.02
CA TYR A 36 -4.86 -10.30 -2.66
C TYR A 36 -4.05 -11.16 -3.66
N ALA A 37 -4.58 -12.33 -4.02
CA ALA A 37 -3.95 -13.21 -4.99
C ALA A 37 -3.87 -12.56 -6.39
N ALA A 38 -4.93 -11.89 -6.83
CA ALA A 38 -5.01 -11.21 -8.12
C ALA A 38 -4.02 -10.04 -8.24
N LEU A 39 -3.72 -9.36 -7.13
CA LEU A 39 -2.73 -8.29 -7.08
C LEU A 39 -1.27 -8.79 -7.12
N GLY A 40 -1.06 -10.12 -7.19
CA GLY A 40 0.25 -10.71 -7.46
C GLY A 40 1.23 -10.49 -6.32
N GLY A 41 0.80 -10.76 -5.07
CA GLY A 41 1.59 -10.58 -3.85
C GLY A 41 3.07 -10.99 -3.96
N GLY A 42 3.90 -10.44 -3.08
CA GLY A 42 5.36 -10.59 -3.15
C GLY A 42 6.04 -10.20 -1.85
N ASP A 43 7.34 -9.88 -1.92
CA ASP A 43 8.07 -9.45 -0.73
C ASP A 43 7.39 -8.24 -0.08
N TYR A 44 7.19 -8.32 1.23
CA TYR A 44 6.58 -7.27 2.05
C TYR A 44 5.11 -6.92 1.70
N SER A 45 4.40 -7.77 0.94
CA SER A 45 2.95 -7.62 0.77
C SER A 45 2.17 -8.14 1.97
N PHE A 46 0.95 -7.64 2.14
CA PHE A 46 0.08 -8.05 3.25
C PHE A 46 -1.41 -8.05 2.85
N LEU A 47 -2.17 -8.86 3.58
CA LEU A 47 -3.63 -8.81 3.68
C LEU A 47 -3.97 -8.66 5.17
N LEU A 48 -4.69 -7.59 5.53
CA LEU A 48 -5.17 -7.33 6.88
C LEU A 48 -6.70 -7.40 6.88
N GLU A 49 -7.22 -8.34 7.67
CA GLU A 49 -8.64 -8.51 7.91
C GLU A 49 -8.92 -8.33 9.40
N SER A 50 -10.02 -7.68 9.74
CA SER A 50 -10.46 -7.52 11.13
C SER A 50 -11.65 -8.42 11.43
N VAL A 51 -11.67 -8.99 12.63
CA VAL A 51 -12.77 -9.81 13.14
C VAL A 51 -13.36 -9.12 14.35
N VAL A 52 -14.65 -8.79 14.30
CA VAL A 52 -15.36 -8.19 15.44
C VAL A 52 -16.22 -9.28 16.09
N GLY A 53 -15.97 -9.54 17.39
CA GLY A 53 -16.85 -10.39 18.19
C GLY A 53 -16.95 -11.86 17.76
N GLY A 54 -15.94 -12.40 17.06
CA GLY A 54 -15.81 -13.83 16.76
C GLY A 54 -16.69 -14.39 15.64
N ALA A 55 -17.70 -13.65 15.17
CA ALA A 55 -18.62 -14.13 14.13
C ALA A 55 -18.94 -13.12 13.02
N THR A 56 -18.53 -11.86 13.14
CA THR A 56 -18.78 -10.82 12.14
C THR A 56 -17.46 -10.34 11.55
N TRP A 57 -17.27 -10.58 10.25
CA TRP A 57 -16.16 -9.97 9.51
C TRP A 57 -16.31 -8.45 9.52
N ALA A 58 -15.19 -7.74 9.70
CA ALA A 58 -15.19 -6.29 9.60
C ALA A 58 -15.61 -5.84 8.20
N ALA A 59 -16.15 -4.63 8.10
CA ALA A 59 -16.64 -4.08 6.84
C ALA A 59 -15.54 -3.85 5.79
N TYR A 60 -14.25 -3.95 6.16
CA TYR A 60 -13.12 -3.65 5.29
C TYR A 60 -11.98 -4.63 5.48
N SER A 61 -11.28 -4.90 4.38
CA SER A 61 -10.00 -5.59 4.32
C SER A 61 -8.99 -4.68 3.63
N PHE A 62 -7.72 -4.74 4.04
CA PHE A 62 -6.64 -3.93 3.45
C PHE A 62 -5.62 -4.84 2.79
N VAL A 63 -5.36 -4.59 1.50
CA VAL A 63 -4.29 -5.24 0.75
C VAL A 63 -3.21 -4.22 0.43
N GLY A 64 -1.96 -4.55 0.76
CA GLY A 64 -0.79 -3.79 0.37
C GLY A 64 0.16 -4.65 -0.46
N VAL A 65 0.58 -4.15 -1.62
CA VAL A 65 1.57 -4.77 -2.51
C VAL A 65 2.57 -3.71 -2.96
N ALA A 66 3.77 -4.14 -3.37
CA ALA A 66 4.82 -3.29 -3.93
C ALA A 66 5.09 -2.00 -3.11
N PRO A 67 5.52 -2.11 -1.84
CA PRO A 67 5.73 -0.93 -1.00
C PRO A 67 6.83 -0.02 -1.58
N ARG A 68 6.65 1.29 -1.48
CA ARG A 68 7.69 2.27 -1.87
C ARG A 68 8.94 2.18 -1.00
N ALA A 69 8.79 1.76 0.26
CA ALA A 69 9.89 1.58 1.18
C ALA A 69 9.56 0.57 2.26
N VAL A 70 10.58 -0.09 2.78
CA VAL A 70 10.53 -0.98 3.95
C VAL A 70 11.54 -0.48 4.96
N ILE A 71 11.10 -0.28 6.20
CA ILE A 71 11.95 0.13 7.32
C ILE A 71 11.99 -1.02 8.32
N THR A 72 13.19 -1.44 8.70
CA THR A 72 13.42 -2.49 9.68
C THR A 72 14.29 -1.97 10.80
N CYS A 73 14.00 -2.31 12.04
CA CYS A 73 14.81 -1.93 13.20
C CYS A 73 15.32 -3.18 13.91
N ARG A 74 16.64 -3.29 14.08
CA ARG A 74 17.28 -4.43 14.75
C ARG A 74 18.47 -3.95 15.56
N GLY A 75 18.55 -4.37 16.83
CA GLY A 75 19.70 -4.04 17.68
C GLY A 75 19.94 -2.54 17.89
N GLY A 76 18.87 -1.75 17.87
CA GLY A 76 18.97 -0.29 17.95
C GLY A 76 19.38 0.39 16.63
N GLN A 77 19.48 -0.33 15.52
CA GLN A 77 19.77 0.26 14.21
C GLN A 77 18.55 0.18 13.30
N ALA A 78 18.24 1.28 12.62
CA ALA A 78 17.19 1.35 11.62
C ALA A 78 17.79 1.23 10.22
N HIS A 79 17.25 0.33 9.39
CA HIS A 79 17.59 0.15 7.99
C HIS A 79 16.35 0.46 7.15
N ALA A 80 16.47 1.39 6.20
CA ALA A 80 15.43 1.64 5.21
C ALA A 80 15.89 1.17 3.83
N THR A 81 15.01 0.48 3.12
CA THR A 81 15.14 0.14 1.71
C THR A 81 14.02 0.81 0.94
N TRP A 82 14.35 1.61 -0.08
CA TRP A 82 13.37 2.22 -0.99
C TRP A 82 13.39 1.51 -2.34
N PHE A 83 12.20 1.18 -2.82
CA PHE A 83 11.99 0.51 -4.08
C PHE A 83 11.57 1.52 -5.15
N ASP A 84 12.04 1.31 -6.37
CA ASP A 84 11.56 2.05 -7.53
C ASP A 84 10.21 1.46 -7.98
N VAL A 85 9.14 2.17 -7.64
CA VAL A 85 7.76 1.79 -7.97
C VAL A 85 7.38 2.08 -9.42
N GLU A 86 8.18 2.85 -10.17
CA GLU A 86 7.85 3.31 -11.53
C GLU A 86 8.80 2.78 -12.62
N GLY A 87 10.01 2.34 -12.28
CA GLY A 87 11.06 2.07 -13.29
C GLY A 87 11.93 0.83 -13.11
N GLY A 88 11.69 -0.03 -12.11
CA GLY A 88 12.47 -1.26 -11.90
C GLY A 88 13.96 -1.02 -11.59
N GLY A 89 14.33 0.20 -11.21
CA GLY A 89 15.67 0.54 -10.75
C GLY A 89 16.05 -0.23 -9.49
N ALA A 90 17.36 -0.38 -9.27
CA ALA A 90 17.88 -1.06 -8.09
C ALA A 90 17.41 -0.37 -6.80
N PRO A 91 17.06 -1.13 -5.74
CA PRO A 91 16.68 -0.56 -4.46
C PRO A 91 17.79 0.33 -3.88
N ARG A 92 17.38 1.41 -3.21
CA ARG A 92 18.28 2.30 -2.47
C ARG A 92 18.19 1.98 -0.98
N THR A 93 19.27 2.09 -0.24
CA THR A 93 19.30 1.79 1.19
C THR A 93 19.92 2.91 2.02
N ALA A 94 19.52 3.01 3.29
CA ALA A 94 20.12 3.88 4.29
C ALA A 94 20.01 3.25 5.68
N GLU A 95 20.94 3.63 6.55
CA GLU A 95 21.03 3.12 7.91
C GLU A 95 21.20 4.26 8.91
N TRP A 96 20.57 4.12 10.08
CA TRP A 96 20.69 5.07 11.18
C TRP A 96 20.82 4.35 12.53
N PRO A 97 21.47 4.99 13.53
CA PRO A 97 21.50 4.53 14.92
C PRO A 97 20.16 4.72 15.66
#